data_AF-A0A3N5SLL0-F1
#
_entry.id   AF-A0A3N5SLL0-F1
#
_cell.length_a   1.000
_cell.length_b   1.000
_cell.length_c   1.000
_cell.angle_alpha   90.00
_cell.angle_beta   90.00
_cell.angle_gamma   90.00
#
_symmetry.space_group_name_H-M   'P 1'
#
loop_
_entity.id
_entity.type
_entity.pdbx_description
1 polymer ?
#
loop_
_entity_poly.entity_id
_entity_poly.type
_entity_poly.pdbx_seq_one_letter_code
_entity_poly.pdbx_strand_id
1 'polypeptide(L)'
;MANDIRQVITDCTLCYHSCGTVVTVEDGKAVKIKGLESHPLNRGTLCPKGRAALDNIYDSQRIKFPLKRTASGLARITWDQALDEIGDKLLDLKARFGPAVLGVFSGSIGVENLEMAGLTHCFGAAYGSPNFFSVESICYRMRIRTRQLTFGKYPVEDLDSNLYVLWGHNPRESDFPLLLAINRNLKKGAKVIVIDPKRIALA
;
A
#
# COMPACT_ATOMS: atom_id res chain seq x y z
N MET A 1 -19.82 -0.91 -34.12
CA MET A 1 -18.95 0.14 -33.55
C MET A 1 -17.74 -0.59 -32.98
N ALA A 2 -16.51 -0.19 -33.31
CA ALA A 2 -15.33 -0.86 -32.77
C ALA A 2 -15.17 -0.49 -31.29
N ASN A 3 -14.95 -1.48 -30.41
CA ASN A 3 -14.74 -1.24 -28.99
C ASN A 3 -13.47 -0.41 -28.80
N ASP A 4 -13.49 0.57 -27.89
CA ASP A 4 -12.32 1.37 -27.53
C ASP A 4 -11.45 0.54 -26.58
N ILE A 5 -10.40 -0.08 -27.13
CA ILE A 5 -9.48 -0.94 -26.39
C ILE A 5 -8.12 -0.26 -26.29
N ARG A 6 -7.65 -0.04 -25.05
CA ARG A 6 -6.32 0.49 -24.78
C ARG A 6 -5.59 -0.28 -23.69
N GLN A 7 -4.27 -0.27 -23.75
CA GLN A 7 -3.41 -0.79 -22.68
C GLN A 7 -2.83 0.37 -21.87
N VAL A 8 -2.90 0.25 -20.55
CA VAL A 8 -2.40 1.24 -19.60
C VAL A 8 -1.31 0.59 -18.76
N ILE A 9 -0.12 1.19 -18.78
CA ILE A 9 0.98 0.81 -17.90
C ILE A 9 0.77 1.51 -16.56
N THR A 10 0.78 0.76 -15.47
CA THR A 10 0.56 1.26 -14.11
C THR A 10 1.20 0.30 -13.10
N ASP A 11 1.17 0.59 -11.81
CA ASP A 11 1.60 -0.32 -10.76
C ASP A 11 0.44 -0.94 -9.97
N CYS A 12 0.71 -2.04 -9.28
CA CYS A 12 -0.20 -2.70 -8.37
C CYS A 12 -0.15 -2.02 -6.99
N THR A 13 -1.29 -1.48 -6.53
CA THR A 13 -1.41 -0.69 -5.29
C THR A 13 -1.88 -1.49 -4.07
N LEU A 14 -1.89 -2.83 -4.15
CA LEU A 14 -2.36 -3.69 -3.06
C LEU A 14 -1.34 -3.89 -1.92
N CYS A 15 -0.08 -3.51 -2.14
CA CYS A 15 0.97 -3.48 -1.11
C CYS A 15 2.11 -2.55 -1.55
N TYR A 16 3.03 -2.28 -0.62
CA TYR A 16 4.16 -1.36 -0.80
C TYR A 16 5.15 -1.64 -1.94
N HIS A 17 5.09 -2.81 -2.56
CA HIS A 17 6.03 -3.19 -3.61
C HIS A 17 5.81 -2.47 -4.95
N SER A 18 4.61 -1.95 -5.21
CA SER A 18 4.26 -1.29 -6.47
C SER A 18 4.74 -2.08 -7.71
N CYS A 19 4.43 -3.38 -7.75
CA CYS A 19 4.80 -4.23 -8.88
C CYS A 19 4.21 -3.67 -10.18
N GLY A 20 5.01 -3.57 -11.24
CA GLY A 20 4.56 -3.07 -12.54
C GLY A 20 3.52 -3.98 -13.19
N THR A 21 2.52 -3.36 -13.80
CA THR A 21 1.36 -4.00 -14.43
C THR A 21 1.01 -3.35 -15.77
N VAL A 22 0.33 -4.13 -16.62
CA VAL A 22 -0.35 -3.65 -17.83
C VAL A 22 -1.82 -4.01 -17.69
N VAL A 23 -2.68 -2.99 -17.72
CA VAL A 23 -4.13 -3.13 -17.62
C VAL A 23 -4.75 -2.90 -18.99
N THR A 24 -5.54 -3.85 -19.47
CA THR A 24 -6.39 -3.66 -20.66
C THR A 24 -7.69 -3.01 -20.24
N VAL A 25 -8.00 -1.87 -20.84
CA VAL A 25 -9.24 -1.12 -20.66
C VAL A 25 -10.04 -1.22 -21.95
N GLU A 26 -11.30 -1.63 -21.83
CA GLU A 26 -12.26 -1.74 -22.91
C GLU A 26 -13.50 -0.93 -22.54
N ASP A 27 -13.87 0.03 -23.37
CA ASP A 27 -15.04 0.92 -23.17
C ASP A 27 -15.07 1.54 -21.75
N GLY A 28 -13.92 2.03 -21.30
CA GLY A 28 -13.74 2.66 -20.00
C GLY A 28 -13.67 1.70 -18.80
N LYS A 29 -13.72 0.37 -19.01
CA LYS A 29 -13.62 -0.64 -17.95
C LYS A 29 -12.32 -1.41 -18.04
N ALA A 30 -11.61 -1.55 -16.92
CA ALA A 30 -10.47 -2.46 -16.82
C ALA A 30 -10.97 -3.92 -16.89
N VAL A 31 -10.59 -4.66 -17.93
CA VAL A 31 -11.07 -6.03 -18.17
C VAL A 31 -9.99 -7.09 -17.99
N LYS A 32 -8.70 -6.68 -17.97
CA LYS A 32 -7.57 -7.59 -17.80
C LYS A 32 -6.41 -6.92 -17.11
N ILE A 33 -5.72 -7.64 -16.24
CA ILE A 33 -4.46 -7.23 -15.63
C ILE A 33 -3.38 -8.28 -15.86
N LYS A 34 -2.18 -7.84 -16.24
CA LYS A 34 -0.97 -8.67 -16.38
C LYS A 34 0.20 -7.95 -15.71
N GLY A 35 1.26 -8.68 -15.35
CA GLY A 35 2.50 -8.04 -14.92
C GLY A 35 3.22 -7.41 -16.11
N LEU A 36 3.94 -6.32 -15.84
CA LEU A 36 4.79 -5.65 -16.82
C LEU A 36 6.14 -6.38 -16.93
N GLU A 37 6.46 -6.94 -18.09
CA GLU A 37 7.67 -7.73 -18.32
C GLU A 37 8.96 -6.93 -18.08
N SER A 38 8.97 -5.66 -18.50
CA SER A 38 10.11 -4.75 -18.34
C SER A 38 10.31 -4.24 -16.92
N HIS A 39 9.37 -4.49 -16.00
CA HIS A 39 9.48 -3.95 -14.64
C HIS A 39 10.56 -4.70 -13.84
N PRO A 40 11.54 -3.99 -13.25
CA PRO A 40 12.74 -4.63 -12.68
C PRO A 40 12.44 -5.57 -11.51
N LEU A 41 11.41 -5.24 -10.73
CA LEU A 41 11.06 -5.95 -9.50
C LEU A 41 10.37 -7.29 -9.78
N ASN A 42 9.30 -7.28 -10.56
CA ASN A 42 8.40 -8.43 -10.71
C ASN A 42 8.49 -9.12 -12.08
N ARG A 43 9.11 -8.47 -13.09
CA ARG A 43 9.41 -9.06 -14.41
C ARG A 43 8.25 -9.87 -14.98
N GLY A 44 7.11 -9.21 -15.17
CA GLY A 44 5.90 -9.84 -15.70
C GLY A 44 5.11 -10.71 -14.72
N THR A 45 5.69 -11.08 -13.57
CA THR A 45 5.05 -11.98 -12.62
C THR A 45 4.18 -11.20 -11.63
N LEU A 46 2.96 -11.69 -11.37
CA LEU A 46 2.09 -11.17 -10.32
C LEU A 46 1.82 -12.23 -9.27
N CYS A 47 1.77 -11.83 -7.99
CA CYS A 47 1.28 -12.70 -6.91
C CYS A 47 -0.25 -12.88 -7.01
N PRO A 48 -0.86 -13.80 -6.22
CA PRO A 48 -2.31 -14.01 -6.24
C PRO A 48 -3.13 -12.72 -6.04
N LYS A 49 -2.69 -11.85 -5.12
CA LYS A 49 -3.34 -10.54 -4.87
C LYS A 49 -3.36 -9.68 -6.13
N GLY A 50 -2.21 -9.52 -6.79
CA GLY A 50 -2.10 -8.70 -8.00
C GLY A 50 -2.91 -9.25 -9.17
N ARG A 51 -3.04 -10.58 -9.30
CA ARG A 51 -3.89 -11.18 -10.33
C ARG A 51 -5.38 -10.95 -10.08
N ALA A 52 -5.78 -10.86 -8.82
CA ALA A 52 -7.15 -10.59 -8.38
C ALA A 52 -7.46 -9.09 -8.18
N ALA A 53 -6.57 -8.19 -8.62
CA ALA A 53 -6.74 -6.75 -8.35
C ALA A 53 -8.04 -6.18 -8.94
N LEU A 54 -8.50 -6.70 -10.09
CA LEU A 54 -9.77 -6.27 -10.69
C LEU A 54 -10.98 -6.71 -9.86
N ASP A 55 -10.90 -7.86 -9.18
CA ASP A 55 -11.98 -8.34 -8.31
C ASP A 55 -12.23 -7.34 -7.16
N ASN A 56 -11.17 -6.72 -6.64
CA ASN A 56 -11.29 -5.67 -5.62
C ASN A 56 -11.96 -4.39 -6.16
N ILE A 57 -11.66 -4.00 -7.40
CA ILE A 57 -12.23 -2.80 -8.04
C ILE A 57 -13.74 -2.97 -8.29
N TYR A 58 -14.15 -4.19 -8.67
CA TYR A 58 -15.52 -4.52 -9.07
C TYR A 58 -16.31 -5.26 -7.98
N ASP A 59 -15.78 -5.37 -6.77
CA ASP A 59 -16.46 -6.00 -5.65
C ASP A 59 -17.84 -5.35 -5.43
N SER A 60 -18.88 -6.18 -5.28
CA SER A 60 -20.25 -5.72 -5.10
C SER A 60 -20.45 -4.96 -3.79
N GLN A 61 -19.61 -5.21 -2.78
CA GLN A 61 -19.60 -4.56 -1.47
C GLN A 61 -18.76 -3.28 -1.42
N ARG A 62 -18.14 -2.87 -2.55
CA ARG A 62 -17.35 -1.63 -2.60
C ARG A 62 -18.22 -0.43 -2.19
N ILE A 63 -17.68 0.41 -1.30
CA ILE A 63 -18.31 1.66 -0.89
C ILE A 63 -18.29 2.64 -2.07
N LYS A 64 -19.48 3.04 -2.52
CA LYS A 64 -19.67 3.92 -3.70
C LYS A 64 -20.12 5.33 -3.33
N PHE A 65 -20.56 5.55 -2.10
CA PHE A 65 -21.14 6.81 -1.64
C PHE A 65 -20.72 7.10 -0.20
N PRO A 66 -20.66 8.39 0.21
CA PRO A 66 -20.55 8.77 1.61
C PRO A 66 -21.68 8.18 2.45
N LEU A 67 -21.33 7.71 3.66
CA LEU A 67 -22.26 7.11 4.61
C LEU A 67 -22.14 7.83 5.96
N LYS A 68 -23.28 8.18 6.56
CA LYS A 68 -23.38 8.82 7.88
C LYS A 68 -24.04 7.87 8.88
N ARG A 69 -23.53 7.83 10.11
CA ARG A 69 -24.13 7.08 11.21
C ARG A 69 -25.35 7.83 11.76
N THR A 70 -26.46 7.12 11.89
CA THR A 70 -27.73 7.56 12.47
C THR A 70 -28.14 6.61 13.60
N ALA A 71 -29.25 6.91 14.29
CA ALA A 71 -29.82 6.02 15.30
C ALA A 71 -30.25 4.64 14.74
N SER A 72 -30.53 4.55 13.44
CA SER A 72 -30.99 3.32 12.78
C SER A 72 -29.91 2.60 11.96
N GLY A 73 -28.68 3.14 11.88
CA GLY A 73 -27.58 2.51 11.16
C GLY A 73 -26.78 3.48 10.29
N LEU A 74 -26.24 3.01 9.17
CA LEU A 74 -25.55 3.85 8.19
C LEU A 74 -26.53 4.28 7.09
N ALA A 75 -26.64 5.58 6.86
CA ALA A 75 -27.45 6.17 5.80
C ALA A 75 -26.56 6.87 4.76
N ARG A 76 -26.92 6.75 3.48
CA ARG A 76 -26.22 7.46 2.40
C ARG A 76 -26.50 8.96 2.48
N ILE A 77 -25.47 9.77 2.28
CA ILE A 77 -25.56 11.24 2.14
C ILE A 77 -24.85 11.70 0.86
N THR A 78 -25.01 12.98 0.50
CA THR A 78 -24.28 13.58 -0.64
C THR A 78 -22.84 13.90 -0.25
N TRP A 79 -21.99 14.13 -1.25
CA TRP A 79 -20.62 14.60 -1.02
C TRP A 79 -20.59 15.98 -0.38
N ASP A 80 -21.40 16.93 -0.87
CA ASP A 80 -21.48 18.28 -0.30
C ASP A 80 -21.87 18.25 1.18
N GLN A 81 -22.94 17.50 1.52
CA GLN A 81 -23.35 17.33 2.91
C GLN A 81 -22.24 16.71 3.77
N ALA A 82 -21.54 15.69 3.27
CA ALA A 82 -20.47 15.05 4.02
C ALA A 82 -19.31 16.02 4.29
N LEU A 83 -18.90 16.79 3.28
CA LEU A 83 -17.79 17.74 3.39
C LEU A 83 -18.16 18.92 4.29
N ASP A 84 -19.36 19.48 4.15
CA ASP A 84 -19.85 20.58 4.98
C ASP A 84 -19.94 20.17 6.45
N GLU A 85 -20.61 19.05 6.75
CA GLU A 85 -20.78 18.61 8.14
C GLU A 85 -19.44 18.25 8.81
N ILE A 86 -18.52 17.61 8.08
CA ILE A 86 -17.17 17.29 8.60
C ILE A 86 -16.38 18.59 8.81
N GLY A 87 -16.41 19.50 7.84
CA GLY A 87 -15.72 20.79 7.90
C GLY A 87 -16.17 21.63 9.10
N ASP A 88 -17.47 21.84 9.23
CA ASP A 88 -18.07 22.58 10.34
C ASP A 88 -17.72 21.95 11.69
N LYS A 89 -17.77 20.61 11.77
CA LYS A 89 -17.44 19.91 13.00
C LYS A 89 -15.97 20.08 13.39
N LEU A 90 -15.07 20.00 12.41
CA LEU A 90 -13.65 20.19 12.64
C LEU A 90 -13.33 21.65 13.05
N LEU A 91 -14.02 22.64 12.50
CA LEU A 91 -13.89 24.04 12.90
C LEU A 91 -14.40 24.29 14.33
N ASP A 92 -15.57 23.75 14.69
CA ASP A 92 -16.11 23.79 16.07
C ASP A 92 -15.12 23.19 17.08
N LEU A 93 -14.60 21.99 16.79
CA LEU A 93 -13.65 21.32 17.66
C LEU A 93 -12.34 22.11 17.80
N LYS A 94 -11.84 22.69 16.70
CA LYS A 94 -10.65 23.55 16.73
C LYS A 94 -10.87 24.78 17.61
N ALA A 95 -12.02 25.43 17.50
CA ALA A 95 -12.34 26.62 18.29
C ALA A 95 -12.43 26.30 19.79
N ARG A 96 -12.96 25.12 20.15
CA ARG A 96 -13.18 24.73 21.56
C ARG A 96 -11.96 24.14 22.24
N PHE A 97 -11.14 23.38 21.51
CA PHE A 97 -10.07 22.55 22.10
C PHE A 97 -8.68 22.81 21.49
N GLY A 98 -8.58 23.73 20.53
CA GLY A 98 -7.38 23.93 19.74
C GLY A 98 -7.17 22.86 18.66
N PRO A 99 -6.20 23.07 17.76
CA PRO A 99 -6.04 22.22 16.59
C PRO A 99 -5.45 20.83 16.90
N ALA A 100 -4.84 20.63 18.07
CA ALA A 100 -4.32 19.34 18.49
C ALA A 100 -5.42 18.28 18.73
N VAL A 101 -6.70 18.67 18.75
CA VAL A 101 -7.82 17.74 18.88
C VAL A 101 -7.95 16.76 17.70
N LEU A 102 -7.47 17.15 16.51
CA LEU A 102 -7.54 16.31 15.32
C LEU A 102 -6.36 15.33 15.30
N GLY A 103 -6.63 14.03 15.30
CA GLY A 103 -5.65 13.01 14.93
C GLY A 103 -5.92 12.49 13.52
N VAL A 104 -4.89 12.43 12.68
CA VAL A 104 -4.99 11.84 11.34
C VAL A 104 -4.26 10.51 11.29
N PHE A 105 -4.95 9.46 10.89
CA PHE A 105 -4.36 8.14 10.68
C PHE A 105 -4.32 7.81 9.18
N SER A 106 -3.15 7.44 8.69
CA SER A 106 -2.90 7.06 7.31
C SER A 106 -2.55 5.58 7.17
N GLY A 107 -3.33 4.85 6.37
CA GLY A 107 -3.04 3.46 6.01
C GLY A 107 -1.82 3.32 5.10
N SER A 108 -1.48 2.10 4.66
CA SER A 108 -0.34 1.82 3.74
C SER A 108 -0.32 2.76 2.54
N ILE A 109 -1.47 2.99 1.90
CA ILE A 109 -1.60 3.85 0.73
C ILE A 109 -1.13 5.27 1.02
N GLY A 110 -1.46 5.85 2.18
CA GLY A 110 -1.05 7.23 2.47
C GLY A 110 0.36 7.35 3.05
N VAL A 111 1.18 6.32 2.93
CA VAL A 111 2.62 6.35 3.17
C VAL A 111 3.39 5.93 1.92
N GLU A 112 2.86 4.98 1.16
CA GLU A 112 3.46 4.42 -0.06
C GLU A 112 3.10 5.23 -1.31
N ASN A 113 2.00 5.99 -1.27
CA ASN A 113 1.64 6.96 -2.29
C ASN A 113 1.97 8.39 -1.81
N LEU A 114 2.97 9.00 -2.46
CA LEU A 114 3.49 10.32 -2.10
C LEU A 114 2.43 11.42 -2.18
N GLU A 115 1.45 11.31 -3.09
CA GLU A 115 0.38 12.30 -3.23
C GLU A 115 -0.54 12.26 -2.01
N MET A 116 -0.93 11.06 -1.57
CA MET A 116 -1.79 10.88 -0.39
C MET A 116 -1.07 11.27 0.90
N ALA A 117 0.21 10.94 1.03
CA ALA A 117 1.03 11.40 2.15
C ALA A 117 1.12 12.93 2.17
N GLY A 118 1.45 13.54 1.02
CA GLY A 118 1.53 14.99 0.87
C GLY A 118 0.23 15.70 1.21
N LEU A 119 -0.90 15.23 0.66
CA LEU A 119 -2.22 15.78 0.95
C LEU A 119 -2.54 15.73 2.45
N THR A 120 -2.22 14.61 3.10
CA THR A 120 -2.48 14.43 4.53
C THR A 120 -1.65 15.37 5.39
N HIS A 121 -0.36 15.53 5.06
CA HIS A 121 0.51 16.48 5.74
C HIS A 121 0.09 17.94 5.50
N CYS A 122 -0.25 18.30 4.27
CA CYS A 122 -0.77 19.64 3.94
C CYS A 122 -2.05 19.95 4.71
N PHE A 123 -2.99 19.00 4.77
CA PHE A 123 -4.22 19.17 5.54
C PHE A 123 -3.94 19.32 7.04
N GLY A 124 -3.10 18.45 7.61
CA GLY A 124 -2.70 18.54 9.01
C GLY A 124 -2.03 19.87 9.36
N ALA A 125 -1.14 20.35 8.49
CA ALA A 125 -0.47 21.64 8.63
C ALA A 125 -1.45 22.82 8.51
N ALA A 126 -2.36 22.80 7.54
CA ALA A 126 -3.39 23.84 7.37
C ALA A 126 -4.37 23.87 8.55
N TYR A 127 -4.75 22.70 9.08
CA TYR A 127 -5.55 22.61 10.29
C TYR A 127 -4.77 23.04 11.53
N GLY A 128 -3.45 22.84 11.55
CA GLY A 128 -2.54 23.13 12.65
C GLY A 128 -2.38 21.99 13.65
N SER A 129 -2.76 20.76 13.26
CA SER A 129 -2.61 19.59 14.14
C SER A 129 -1.21 18.97 13.99
N PRO A 130 -0.49 18.71 15.09
CA PRO A 130 0.75 17.94 15.06
C PRO A 130 0.51 16.42 15.00
N ASN A 131 -0.73 15.96 15.16
CA ASN A 131 -1.04 14.56 15.42
C ASN A 131 -1.25 13.79 14.11
N PHE A 132 -0.16 13.20 13.61
CA PHE A 132 -0.17 12.30 12.47
C PHE A 132 0.33 10.91 12.85
N PHE A 133 -0.46 9.91 12.50
CA PHE A 133 -0.19 8.50 12.75
C PHE A 133 -0.25 7.74 11.44
N SER A 134 0.57 6.70 11.31
CA SER A 134 0.58 5.83 10.14
C SER A 134 0.89 4.40 10.52
N VAL A 135 0.66 3.48 9.58
CA VAL A 135 1.06 2.06 9.72
C VAL A 135 2.57 1.87 9.95
N GLU A 136 3.39 2.88 9.64
CA GLU A 136 4.85 2.80 9.76
C GLU A 136 5.32 2.60 11.19
N SER A 137 4.64 3.24 12.15
CA SER A 137 5.03 3.22 13.56
C SER A 137 4.97 1.81 14.15
N ILE A 138 4.07 0.98 13.61
CA ILE A 138 3.87 -0.41 14.01
C ILE A 138 4.73 -1.36 13.16
N CYS A 139 5.05 -0.98 11.92
CA CYS A 139 5.72 -1.85 10.96
C CYS A 139 7.21 -1.52 10.81
N TYR A 140 7.57 -0.70 9.83
CA TYR A 140 8.95 -0.61 9.33
C TYR A 140 9.73 0.62 9.83
N ARG A 141 9.11 1.56 10.54
CA ARG A 141 9.79 2.81 10.94
C ARG A 141 11.02 2.53 11.80
N MET A 142 10.92 1.58 12.73
CA MET A 142 12.05 1.22 13.59
C MET A 142 13.21 0.63 12.79
N ARG A 143 12.95 -0.22 11.79
CA ARG A 143 13.98 -0.74 10.88
C ARG A 143 14.69 0.38 10.12
N ILE A 144 13.92 1.34 9.58
CA ILE A 144 14.49 2.51 8.87
C ILE A 144 15.40 3.31 9.81
N ARG A 145 14.93 3.61 11.03
CA ARG A 145 15.69 4.39 12.02
C ARG A 145 16.97 3.68 12.44
N THR A 146 16.92 2.38 12.73
CA THR A 146 18.11 1.59 13.06
C THR A 146 19.14 1.65 11.93
N ARG A 147 18.71 1.50 10.68
CA ARG A 147 19.63 1.61 9.52
C ARG A 147 20.27 2.99 9.41
N GLN A 148 19.49 4.06 9.56
CA GLN A 148 20.00 5.43 9.51
C GLN A 148 21.00 5.69 10.64
N LEU A 149 20.74 5.19 11.85
CA LEU A 149 21.65 5.32 12.98
C LEU A 149 22.94 4.52 12.78
N THR A 150 22.86 3.31 12.22
CA THR A 150 24.02 2.43 12.01
C THR A 150 24.87 2.83 10.80
N PHE A 151 24.23 3.20 9.68
CA PHE A 151 24.91 3.41 8.40
C PHE A 151 24.97 4.88 7.96
N GLY A 152 24.36 5.80 8.72
CA GLY A 152 24.23 7.22 8.34
C GLY A 152 23.27 7.48 7.17
N LYS A 153 22.64 6.43 6.63
CA LYS A 153 21.71 6.48 5.49
C LYS A 153 20.72 5.33 5.54
N TYR A 154 19.76 5.33 4.61
CA TYR A 154 18.87 4.19 4.39
C TYR A 154 19.34 3.37 3.18
N PRO A 155 20.19 2.33 3.36
CA PRO A 155 20.59 1.47 2.27
C PRO A 155 19.42 0.56 1.85
N VAL A 156 19.30 0.37 0.53
CA VAL A 156 18.42 -0.63 -0.08
C VAL A 156 19.23 -1.91 -0.29
N GLU A 157 18.58 -3.04 -0.05
CA GLU A 157 19.16 -4.36 -0.17
C GLU A 157 19.36 -4.77 -1.63
N ASP A 158 20.52 -5.38 -1.91
CA ASP A 158 20.69 -6.15 -3.15
C ASP A 158 20.10 -7.55 -2.95
N LEU A 159 19.26 -7.96 -3.91
CA LEU A 159 18.60 -9.25 -3.90
C LEU A 159 19.42 -10.34 -4.60
N ASP A 160 20.57 -10.01 -5.22
CA ASP A 160 21.49 -10.99 -5.80
C ASP A 160 22.53 -11.46 -4.77
N SER A 161 22.20 -12.51 -4.02
CA SER A 161 23.07 -13.09 -2.98
C SER A 161 23.28 -14.60 -3.15
N ASN A 162 24.47 -15.07 -2.75
CA ASN A 162 24.82 -16.49 -2.61
C ASN A 162 24.35 -17.11 -1.29
N LEU A 163 23.96 -16.29 -0.31
CA LEU A 163 23.45 -16.73 0.99
C LEU A 163 22.34 -15.79 1.47
N TYR A 164 21.18 -16.36 1.80
CA TYR A 164 20.08 -15.65 2.44
C TYR A 164 19.94 -16.13 3.88
N VAL A 165 19.84 -15.19 4.81
CA VAL A 165 19.50 -15.46 6.21
C VAL A 165 18.14 -14.83 6.48
N LEU A 166 17.13 -15.68 6.64
CA LEU A 166 15.76 -15.27 6.93
C LEU A 166 15.53 -15.39 8.44
N TRP A 167 15.57 -14.26 9.16
CA TRP A 167 15.38 -14.24 10.61
C TRP A 167 14.01 -13.64 10.96
N GLY A 168 13.06 -14.50 11.32
CA GLY A 168 11.67 -14.14 11.57
C GLY A 168 10.96 -13.56 10.34
N HIS A 169 11.31 -14.06 9.15
CA HIS A 169 10.81 -13.52 7.89
C HIS A 169 10.35 -14.64 6.95
N ASN A 170 9.12 -14.51 6.44
CA ASN A 170 8.50 -15.49 5.55
C ASN A 170 8.16 -14.87 4.17
N PRO A 171 9.15 -14.73 3.26
CA PRO A 171 8.97 -14.09 1.96
C PRO A 171 7.84 -14.68 1.12
N ARG A 172 7.60 -15.99 1.24
CA ARG A 172 6.54 -16.66 0.47
C ARG A 172 5.17 -16.02 0.68
N GLU A 173 4.87 -15.67 1.93
CA GLU A 173 3.56 -15.15 2.32
C GLU A 173 3.54 -13.62 2.38
N SER A 174 4.68 -12.96 2.69
CA SER A 174 4.72 -11.52 2.96
C SER A 174 5.59 -10.68 2.02
N ASP A 175 6.50 -11.26 1.24
CA ASP A 175 7.45 -10.53 0.40
C ASP A 175 7.71 -11.28 -0.94
N PHE A 176 6.77 -11.07 -1.87
CA PHE A 176 6.76 -11.77 -3.14
C PHE A 176 8.00 -11.46 -4.01
N PRO A 177 8.47 -10.21 -4.13
CA PRO A 177 9.72 -9.94 -4.87
C PRO A 177 10.95 -10.60 -4.28
N LEU A 178 11.12 -10.60 -2.95
CA LEU A 178 12.21 -11.32 -2.32
C LEU A 178 12.13 -12.84 -2.59
N LEU A 179 10.93 -13.43 -2.55
CA LEU A 179 10.73 -14.83 -2.94
C LEU A 179 11.20 -15.09 -4.38
N LEU A 180 10.87 -14.21 -5.33
CA LEU A 180 11.31 -14.37 -6.73
C LEU A 180 12.83 -14.34 -6.86
N ALA A 181 13.50 -13.45 -6.12
CA ALA A 181 14.95 -13.36 -6.10
C ALA A 181 15.60 -14.61 -5.48
N ILE A 182 15.12 -15.05 -4.32
CA ILE A 182 15.59 -16.28 -3.65
C ILE A 182 15.46 -17.48 -4.60
N ASN A 183 14.28 -17.67 -5.22
CA ASN A 183 14.06 -18.78 -6.15
C ASN A 183 14.99 -18.74 -7.37
N ARG A 184 15.33 -17.54 -7.87
CA ARG A 184 16.27 -17.38 -8.98
C ARG A 184 17.69 -17.77 -8.53
N ASN A 185 18.11 -17.33 -7.35
CA ASN A 185 19.48 -17.51 -6.89
C ASN A 185 19.73 -18.91 -6.30
N LEU A 186 18.71 -19.59 -5.77
CA LEU A 186 18.76 -21.02 -5.47
C LEU A 186 19.14 -21.85 -6.71
N LYS A 187 18.60 -21.51 -7.90
CA LYS A 187 18.97 -22.17 -9.16
C LYS A 187 20.43 -21.91 -9.58
N LYS A 188 21.04 -20.83 -9.08
CA LYS A 188 22.47 -20.52 -9.27
C LYS A 188 23.37 -21.16 -8.20
N GLY A 189 22.81 -21.87 -7.22
CA GLY A 189 23.55 -22.50 -6.12
C GLY A 189 23.61 -21.69 -4.82
N ALA A 190 22.80 -20.64 -4.68
CA ALA A 190 22.69 -19.92 -3.41
C ALA A 190 22.12 -20.83 -2.30
N LYS A 191 22.35 -20.46 -1.04
CA LYS A 191 21.84 -21.17 0.15
C LYS A 191 20.87 -20.29 0.92
N VAL A 192 19.92 -20.91 1.62
CA VAL A 192 18.97 -20.23 2.50
C VAL A 192 19.06 -20.83 3.90
N ILE A 193 19.19 -19.96 4.90
CA ILE A 193 19.11 -20.29 6.32
C ILE A 193 17.86 -19.63 6.86
N VAL A 194 17.04 -20.39 7.58
CA VAL A 194 15.82 -19.88 8.20
C VAL A 194 15.94 -19.98 9.73
N ILE A 195 15.71 -18.85 10.40
CA ILE A 195 15.65 -18.74 11.86
C ILE A 195 14.26 -18.18 12.19
N ASP A 196 13.31 -19.06 12.45
CA ASP A 196 11.91 -18.70 12.72
C ASP A 196 11.33 -19.66 13.77
N PRO A 197 10.58 -19.16 14.79
CA PRO A 197 9.91 -20.04 15.75
C PRO A 197 8.84 -20.94 15.11
N LYS A 198 8.34 -20.58 13.92
CA LYS A 198 7.42 -21.40 13.14
C LYS A 198 8.12 -21.94 11.90
N ARG A 199 7.95 -23.24 11.62
CA ARG A 199 8.43 -23.81 10.36
C ARG A 199 7.66 -23.21 9.18
N ILE A 200 8.40 -22.60 8.25
CA ILE A 200 7.87 -22.03 7.00
C ILE A 200 8.27 -22.90 5.80
N ALA A 201 7.64 -22.69 4.65
CA ALA A 201 7.87 -23.49 3.44
C ALA A 201 9.30 -23.40 2.86
N LEU A 202 10.10 -22.42 3.30
CA LEU A 202 11.50 -22.25 2.88
C LEU A 202 12.50 -22.96 3.82
N ALA A 203 12.04 -23.63 4.88
CA ALA A 203 12.85 -24.30 5.91
C ALA A 203 12.73 -25.84 5.87
#